data_AF-A0A661JUJ8-F1
#
_entry.id   AF-A0A661JUJ8-F1
#
_cell.length_a   1.000
_cell.length_b   1.000
_cell.length_c   1.000
_cell.angle_alpha   90.00
_cell.angle_beta   90.00
_cell.angle_gamma   90.00
#
_symmetry.space_group_name_H-M   'P 1'
#
loop_
_entity.id
_entity.type
_entity.pdbx_description
1 polymer ?
#
loop_
_entity_poly.entity_id
_entity_poly.type
_entity_poly.pdbx_seq_one_letter_code
_entity_poly.pdbx_strand_id
1 'polypeptide(L)'
;MEEPMWREVYKAKKVRPEDILSAIRPGSKVYIETGCAEPRYLVEKLIVENNSLADIEIYTTMPLSSFSEAGGDYGSRFRVKAFFVSPEIVPIYESGNTDHLPVTSFGLSRLIKDGYLNIDTAIIHVSLPDEYGYMSLGISVDVTRTVIDHASTVIAQVNKNMPRTLGDGFVHVSKISYIIEHDDALIEDTSGEPDDETRAIGENIARLIENGSTIQIGFGRLPSAALYALRDKGVKDLGIHTEILTDPVCALVEEGLVNGKRKSLDAEKIVASMCLGTRKLFDFVNQNPMVELRSPDYTSSMGLISRQKNMVAINGALEVDLTGQSCVALSDGTGFLGTLGHADFNRGAMASEGGKSIIALRSTTRDGRRSRIVPEFTDLKIGVVTTQAEVNYVVTEYGEVNLFGKTIRERALALITIAHPRFRKWLLEEAKRLKYVYLDQILPPEDTPYPFKYEKTVDLGGTSLLVRPVKVTDERSIQDLFYAMSLEDKFFRFLHSVTVLHHKQAQRLVNVDYRKSMALVTTRGSGMHDNRVLAVAHYAVDNEADSLEDVCEFSIMVHPEWQNRGIGYRLLNHIIDIARDNGFRYMSSSVWEDNTHMLHLIKKTGYRAVSYDYFDHVYSICIDITRPAA
;
A
#
# COMPACT_ATOMS: atom_id res chain seq x y z
N MET A 1 31.40 31.90 36.57
CA MET A 1 30.18 31.85 35.75
C MET A 1 29.09 31.36 36.66
N GLU A 2 28.01 32.13 36.81
CA GLU A 2 26.83 31.72 37.56
C GLU A 2 26.24 30.44 36.94
N GLU A 3 25.70 29.55 37.78
CA GLU A 3 25.08 28.31 37.30
C GLU A 3 23.83 28.66 36.47
N PRO A 4 23.62 28.05 35.28
CA PRO A 4 22.46 28.37 34.45
C PRO A 4 21.16 28.14 35.22
N MET A 5 20.25 29.12 35.23
CA MET A 5 18.97 29.12 35.97
C MET A 5 18.14 27.84 35.76
N TRP A 6 18.22 27.23 34.56
CA TRP A 6 17.50 25.99 34.26
C TRP A 6 17.92 24.81 35.15
N ARG A 7 19.18 24.77 35.62
CA ARG A 7 19.69 23.70 36.50
C ARG A 7 19.06 23.77 37.89
N GLU A 8 18.84 24.96 38.41
CA GLU A 8 18.12 25.17 39.67
C GLU A 8 16.66 24.74 39.53
N VAL A 9 16.00 25.12 38.43
CA VAL A 9 14.64 24.69 38.10
C VAL A 9 14.54 23.16 38.01
N TYR A 10 15.51 22.52 37.33
CA TYR A 10 15.58 21.07 37.20
C TYR A 10 15.74 20.39 38.58
N LYS A 11 16.70 20.85 39.40
CA LYS A 11 16.92 20.35 40.76
C LYS A 11 15.67 20.48 41.63
N ALA A 12 14.95 21.60 41.54
CA ALA A 12 13.73 21.86 42.31
C ALA A 12 12.53 21.00 41.91
N LYS A 13 12.45 20.61 40.62
CA LYS A 13 11.37 19.77 40.08
C LYS A 13 11.67 18.27 40.16
N LYS A 14 12.91 17.90 40.48
CA LYS A 14 13.32 16.51 40.66
C LYS A 14 12.73 15.95 41.95
N VAL A 15 11.94 14.89 41.82
CA VAL A 15 11.18 14.28 42.92
C VAL A 15 11.23 12.76 42.83
N ARG A 16 10.76 12.06 43.86
CA ARG A 16 10.49 10.63 43.79
C ARG A 16 9.02 10.40 43.44
N PRO A 17 8.67 9.30 42.76
CA PRO A 17 7.28 8.98 42.44
C PRO A 17 6.34 9.01 43.66
N GLU A 18 6.80 8.49 44.80
CA GLU A 18 6.01 8.44 46.04
C GLU A 18 5.59 9.82 46.56
N ASP A 19 6.37 10.85 46.26
CA ASP A 19 6.15 12.22 46.76
C ASP A 19 5.06 12.96 45.93
N ILE A 20 4.64 12.42 44.79
CA ILE A 20 3.73 13.06 43.84
C ILE A 20 2.49 12.23 43.49
N LEU A 21 2.15 11.21 44.27
CA LEU A 21 0.95 10.38 44.03
C LEU A 21 -0.35 11.19 43.95
N SER A 22 -0.41 12.34 44.63
CA SER A 22 -1.56 13.26 44.64
C SER A 22 -1.59 14.23 43.45
N ALA A 23 -0.56 14.23 42.60
CA ALA A 23 -0.53 15.00 41.36
C ALA A 23 -1.56 14.46 40.36
N ILE A 24 -1.88 13.16 40.44
CA ILE A 24 -2.98 12.53 39.71
C ILE A 24 -4.13 12.33 40.69
N ARG A 25 -5.26 12.99 40.44
CA ARG A 25 -6.44 12.96 41.32
C ARG A 25 -7.49 11.99 40.79
N PRO A 26 -8.35 11.41 41.64
CA PRO A 26 -9.54 10.70 41.17
C PRO A 26 -10.33 11.50 40.13
N GLY A 27 -10.79 10.84 39.07
CA GLY A 27 -11.48 11.49 37.94
C GLY A 27 -10.58 12.16 36.90
N SER A 28 -9.25 12.15 37.06
CA SER A 28 -8.34 12.81 36.12
C SER A 28 -8.31 12.13 34.75
N LYS A 29 -8.09 12.93 33.71
CA LYS A 29 -7.74 12.49 32.36
C LYS A 29 -6.23 12.48 32.22
N VAL A 30 -5.67 11.27 32.13
CA VAL A 30 -4.23 11.05 32.07
C VAL A 30 -3.84 10.60 30.68
N TYR A 31 -2.96 11.33 30.01
CA TYR A 31 -2.29 10.86 28.81
C TYR A 31 -0.99 10.13 29.20
N ILE A 32 -0.78 8.97 28.61
CA ILE A 32 0.47 8.22 28.74
C ILE A 32 1.09 8.16 27.34
N GLU A 33 2.34 8.61 27.22
CA GLU A 33 3.13 8.46 25.99
C GLU A 33 3.30 6.98 25.63
N THR A 34 3.34 6.66 24.34
CA THR A 34 3.06 5.29 23.87
C THR A 34 4.14 4.71 22.96
N GLY A 35 3.90 3.50 22.42
CA GLY A 35 4.84 2.82 21.56
C GLY A 35 6.12 2.46 22.31
N CYS A 36 7.25 2.55 21.62
CA CYS A 36 8.56 2.26 22.19
C CYS A 36 8.99 3.25 23.30
N ALA A 37 8.33 4.40 23.40
CA ALA A 37 8.64 5.47 24.35
C ALA A 37 7.87 5.35 25.67
N GLU A 38 6.99 4.35 25.87
CA GLU A 38 6.17 4.24 27.08
C GLU A 38 7.02 4.34 28.37
N PRO A 39 6.73 5.30 29.27
CA PRO A 39 7.48 5.49 30.52
C PRO A 39 7.08 4.47 31.58
N ARG A 40 7.44 3.18 31.34
CA ARG A 40 6.99 2.03 32.14
C ARG A 40 7.17 2.20 33.65
N TYR A 41 8.30 2.75 34.09
CA TYR A 41 8.55 2.97 35.51
C TYR A 41 7.55 3.95 36.14
N LEU A 42 7.23 5.05 35.45
CA LEU A 42 6.22 5.99 35.94
C LEU A 42 4.81 5.43 35.86
N VAL A 43 4.49 4.67 34.80
CA VAL A 43 3.19 3.99 34.69
C VAL A 43 2.99 3.05 35.87
N GLU A 44 3.98 2.21 36.18
CA GLU A 44 3.95 1.29 37.32
C GLU A 44 3.73 2.05 38.64
N LYS A 45 4.56 3.08 38.91
CA LYS A 45 4.55 3.78 40.19
C LYS A 45 3.35 4.71 40.41
N LEU A 46 2.95 5.44 39.37
CA LEU A 46 1.95 6.51 39.50
C LEU A 46 0.53 6.06 39.17
N ILE A 47 0.39 5.03 38.33
CA ILE A 47 -0.92 4.52 37.90
C ILE A 47 -1.23 3.20 38.60
N VAL A 48 -0.42 2.17 38.35
CA VAL A 48 -0.70 0.80 38.79
C VAL A 48 -0.68 0.69 40.32
N GLU A 49 0.46 1.01 40.94
CA GLU A 49 0.67 0.90 42.39
C GLU A 49 -0.12 1.94 43.21
N ASN A 50 -0.63 2.99 42.55
CA ASN A 50 -1.34 4.07 43.22
C ASN A 50 -2.81 3.72 43.50
N ASN A 51 -3.03 3.00 44.61
CA ASN A 51 -4.35 2.54 45.06
C ASN A 51 -5.32 3.67 45.47
N SER A 52 -4.88 4.93 45.50
CA SER A 52 -5.76 6.08 45.78
C SER A 52 -6.55 6.56 44.56
N LEU A 53 -6.19 6.08 43.37
CA LEU A 53 -6.84 6.44 42.11
C LEU A 53 -8.21 5.75 41.97
N ALA A 54 -9.19 6.52 41.50
CA ALA A 54 -10.53 6.05 41.15
C ALA A 54 -11.05 6.85 39.95
N ASP A 55 -11.82 6.20 39.07
CA ASP A 55 -12.44 6.81 37.88
C ASP A 55 -11.46 7.59 36.97
N ILE A 56 -10.21 7.15 36.87
CA ILE A 56 -9.22 7.79 35.99
C ILE A 56 -9.47 7.38 34.54
N GLU A 57 -9.44 8.35 33.62
CA GLU A 57 -9.46 8.08 32.18
C GLU A 57 -8.03 8.07 31.64
N ILE A 58 -7.57 6.93 31.13
CA ILE A 58 -6.23 6.77 30.54
C ILE A 58 -6.32 6.89 29.02
N TYR A 59 -5.70 7.92 28.45
CA TYR A 59 -5.61 8.14 27.01
C TYR A 59 -4.28 7.59 26.46
N THR A 60 -4.36 6.74 25.44
CA THR A 60 -3.18 6.09 24.82
C THR A 60 -3.37 5.95 23.31
N THR A 61 -2.33 6.29 22.54
CA THR A 61 -2.27 6.22 21.08
C THR A 61 -1.78 4.90 20.51
N MET A 62 -0.85 4.18 21.12
CA MET A 62 -0.35 2.89 20.65
C MET A 62 0.20 2.05 21.81
N PRO A 63 -0.65 1.43 22.63
CA PRO A 63 -0.21 0.69 23.80
C PRO A 63 0.56 -0.58 23.39
N LEU A 64 1.80 -0.75 23.86
CA LEU A 64 2.60 -1.97 23.67
C LEU A 64 2.69 -2.82 24.96
N SER A 65 2.10 -2.33 26.05
CA SER A 65 2.00 -3.02 27.33
C SER A 65 0.53 -3.17 27.73
N SER A 66 0.17 -4.28 28.37
CA SER A 66 -1.14 -4.42 29.01
C SER A 66 -1.06 -4.02 30.48
N PHE A 67 -1.92 -3.09 30.92
CA PHE A 67 -2.05 -2.76 32.36
C PHE A 67 -2.73 -3.89 33.17
N SER A 68 -3.22 -4.96 32.53
CA SER A 68 -3.94 -6.07 33.18
C SER A 68 -3.02 -6.95 34.00
N GLU A 69 -1.81 -7.19 33.50
CA GLU A 69 -0.81 -8.01 34.19
C GLU A 69 -0.24 -7.30 35.43
N ALA A 70 -0.39 -5.98 35.48
CA ALA A 70 0.06 -5.13 36.57
C ALA A 70 -0.98 -4.99 37.70
N GLY A 71 -2.15 -5.65 37.61
CA GLY A 71 -3.19 -5.59 38.65
C GLY A 71 -4.18 -4.44 38.48
N GLY A 72 -4.32 -3.90 37.26
CA GLY A 72 -5.36 -2.93 36.92
C GLY A 72 -6.76 -3.55 37.02
N ASP A 73 -7.55 -3.11 37.99
CA ASP A 73 -8.99 -3.39 38.03
C ASP A 73 -9.71 -2.42 37.07
N TYR A 74 -9.75 -2.82 35.80
CA TYR A 74 -10.41 -2.05 34.75
C TYR A 74 -11.91 -1.96 35.02
N GLY A 75 -12.43 -0.74 35.01
CA GLY A 75 -13.84 -0.45 35.30
C GLY A 75 -14.12 -0.02 36.74
N SER A 76 -13.21 -0.25 37.70
CA SER A 76 -13.34 0.29 39.08
C SER A 76 -12.36 1.43 39.38
N ARG A 77 -11.13 1.36 38.85
CA ARG A 77 -10.09 2.39 39.06
C ARG A 77 -9.70 3.15 37.81
N PHE A 78 -9.67 2.45 36.66
CA PHE A 78 -9.22 3.01 35.39
C PHE A 78 -10.18 2.67 34.27
N ARG A 79 -10.35 3.64 33.36
CA ARG A 79 -11.04 3.48 32.08
C ARG A 79 -10.07 3.86 30.96
N VAL A 80 -9.66 2.87 30.17
CA VAL A 80 -8.75 3.11 29.05
C VAL A 80 -9.54 3.65 27.85
N LYS A 81 -9.06 4.74 27.26
CA LYS A 81 -9.54 5.36 26.03
C LYS A 81 -8.43 5.27 24.98
N ALA A 82 -8.50 4.23 24.17
CA ALA A 82 -7.50 3.92 23.17
C ALA A 82 -7.85 4.55 21.81
N PHE A 83 -6.95 5.36 21.26
CA PHE A 83 -7.07 5.86 19.88
C PHE A 83 -6.72 4.76 18.85
N PHE A 84 -5.93 3.80 19.29
CA PHE A 84 -5.57 2.60 18.53
C PHE A 84 -5.60 1.41 19.49
N VAL A 85 -6.36 0.39 19.13
CA VAL A 85 -6.43 -0.88 19.85
C VAL A 85 -5.40 -1.82 19.25
N SER A 86 -4.36 -2.09 20.03
CA SER A 86 -3.31 -3.05 19.73
C SER A 86 -3.65 -4.44 20.27
N PRO A 87 -3.00 -5.53 19.78
CA PRO A 87 -3.19 -6.89 20.28
C PRO A 87 -3.15 -7.00 21.81
N GLU A 88 -2.29 -6.21 22.46
CA GLU A 88 -2.04 -6.23 23.90
C GLU A 88 -3.27 -5.81 24.73
N ILE A 89 -4.13 -4.95 24.17
CA ILE A 89 -5.35 -4.47 24.84
C ILE A 89 -6.64 -5.04 24.24
N VAL A 90 -6.56 -5.97 23.28
CA VAL A 90 -7.74 -6.65 22.72
C VAL A 90 -8.59 -7.34 23.80
N PRO A 91 -8.03 -8.10 24.77
CA PRO A 91 -8.85 -8.80 25.76
C PRO A 91 -9.71 -7.86 26.62
N ILE A 92 -9.18 -6.68 26.98
CA ILE A 92 -9.90 -5.69 27.78
C ILE A 92 -10.89 -4.87 26.93
N TYR A 93 -10.62 -4.69 25.64
CA TYR A 93 -11.57 -4.10 24.71
C TYR A 93 -12.77 -5.01 24.43
N GLU A 94 -12.53 -6.29 24.14
CA GLU A 94 -13.61 -7.26 23.85
C GLU A 94 -14.52 -7.53 25.05
N SER A 95 -13.99 -7.40 26.27
CA SER A 95 -14.77 -7.51 27.51
C SER A 95 -15.55 -6.24 27.87
N GLY A 96 -15.43 -5.15 27.08
CA GLY A 96 -16.13 -3.88 27.30
C GLY A 96 -15.49 -2.97 28.35
N ASN A 97 -14.25 -3.25 28.75
CA ASN A 97 -13.50 -2.54 29.78
C ASN A 97 -12.55 -1.45 29.21
N THR A 98 -12.63 -1.18 27.91
CA THR A 98 -11.85 -0.15 27.19
C THR A 98 -12.71 0.50 26.13
N ASP A 99 -12.62 1.82 25.99
CA ASP A 99 -13.26 2.55 24.92
C ASP A 99 -12.28 2.75 23.75
N HIS A 100 -12.80 2.67 22.53
CA HIS A 100 -12.09 3.12 21.34
C HIS A 100 -12.57 4.51 20.93
N LEU A 101 -11.65 5.44 20.68
CA LEU A 101 -11.95 6.77 20.16
C LEU A 101 -11.55 6.86 18.68
N PRO A 102 -12.50 6.80 17.73
CA PRO A 102 -12.21 6.72 16.31
C PRO A 102 -11.86 8.09 15.72
N VAL A 103 -10.57 8.44 15.73
CA VAL A 103 -10.03 9.67 15.10
C VAL A 103 -8.67 9.38 14.47
N THR A 104 -8.31 10.15 13.43
CA THR A 104 -6.95 10.11 12.89
C THR A 104 -5.97 10.81 13.82
N SER A 105 -4.66 10.60 13.63
CA SER A 105 -3.62 11.29 14.43
C SER A 105 -3.70 12.81 14.29
N PHE A 106 -3.99 13.32 13.09
CA PHE A 106 -4.26 14.74 12.87
C PHE A 106 -5.52 15.19 13.61
N GLY A 107 -6.60 14.41 13.52
CA GLY A 107 -7.86 14.68 14.22
C GLY A 107 -7.70 14.72 15.73
N LEU A 108 -6.89 13.83 16.30
CA LEU A 108 -6.59 13.79 17.72
C LEU A 108 -5.85 15.04 18.18
N SER A 109 -4.81 15.46 17.45
CA SER A 109 -4.10 16.71 17.75
C SER A 109 -5.07 17.89 17.79
N ARG A 110 -6.01 17.94 16.83
CA ARG A 110 -7.04 18.97 16.78
C ARG A 110 -8.02 18.90 17.96
N LEU A 111 -8.48 17.72 18.37
CA LEU A 111 -9.38 17.57 19.53
C LEU A 111 -8.79 18.21 20.79
N ILE A 112 -7.49 18.07 20.99
CA ILE A 112 -6.79 18.64 22.14
C ILE A 112 -6.64 20.16 21.99
N LYS A 113 -6.16 20.64 20.84
CA LYS A 113 -5.94 22.07 20.58
C LYS A 113 -7.22 22.90 20.64
N ASP A 114 -8.30 22.37 20.08
CA ASP A 114 -9.59 23.04 20.02
C ASP A 114 -10.36 22.91 21.35
N GLY A 115 -9.82 22.21 22.35
CA GLY A 115 -10.40 22.07 23.69
C GLY A 115 -11.57 21.08 23.79
N TYR A 116 -11.80 20.24 22.77
CA TYR A 116 -12.79 19.15 22.85
C TYR A 116 -12.32 18.03 23.79
N LEU A 117 -10.99 17.83 23.88
CA LEU A 117 -10.37 16.88 24.79
C LEU A 117 -9.33 17.61 25.66
N ASN A 118 -9.68 17.83 26.92
CA ASN A 118 -8.74 18.34 27.92
C ASN A 118 -7.99 17.17 28.58
N ILE A 119 -6.68 17.32 28.75
CA ILE A 119 -5.82 16.38 29.47
C ILE A 119 -5.36 17.05 30.77
N ASP A 120 -5.57 16.39 31.90
CA ASP A 120 -5.17 16.92 33.21
C ASP A 120 -3.69 16.65 33.47
N THR A 121 -3.25 15.42 33.22
CA THR A 121 -1.86 14.99 33.44
C THR A 121 -1.31 14.29 32.21
N ALA A 122 -0.09 14.65 31.80
CA ALA A 122 0.69 13.96 30.79
C ALA A 122 1.87 13.26 31.46
N ILE A 123 2.02 11.96 31.23
CA ILE A 123 3.19 11.17 31.64
C ILE A 123 4.02 10.88 30.39
N ILE A 124 5.24 11.42 30.36
CA ILE A 124 6.11 11.42 29.17
C ILE A 124 7.50 10.86 29.49
N HIS A 125 8.24 10.51 28.46
CA HIS A 125 9.58 9.95 28.52
C HIS A 125 10.55 10.82 27.70
N VAL A 126 11.61 11.28 28.33
CA VAL A 126 12.53 12.25 27.71
C VAL A 126 14.00 11.91 27.95
N SER A 127 14.86 12.44 27.07
CA SER A 127 16.30 12.43 27.26
C SER A 127 16.74 13.31 28.43
N LEU A 128 18.02 13.21 28.80
CA LEU A 128 18.68 14.21 29.65
C LEU A 128 18.58 15.62 29.04
N PRO A 129 18.50 16.68 29.87
CA PRO A 129 18.59 18.05 29.39
C PRO A 129 19.98 18.35 28.83
N ASP A 130 20.03 19.11 27.74
CA ASP A 130 21.27 19.63 27.18
C ASP A 130 21.80 20.86 27.96
N GLU A 131 22.87 21.47 27.46
CA GLU A 131 23.51 22.64 28.07
C GLU A 131 22.60 23.89 28.19
N TYR A 132 21.50 23.92 27.42
CA TYR A 132 20.50 24.99 27.41
C TYR A 132 19.21 24.60 28.17
N GLY A 133 19.16 23.42 28.80
CA GLY A 133 17.99 22.95 29.54
C GLY A 133 16.89 22.37 28.66
N TYR A 134 17.19 21.98 27.40
CA TYR A 134 16.25 21.27 26.54
C TYR A 134 16.46 19.77 26.63
N MET A 135 15.38 19.06 26.94
CA MET A 135 15.25 17.62 26.80
C MET A 135 14.62 17.29 25.43
N SER A 136 14.58 16.01 25.08
CA SER A 136 13.97 15.52 23.85
C SER A 136 13.00 14.40 24.15
N LEU A 137 11.81 14.43 23.53
CA LEU A 137 10.86 13.30 23.47
C LEU A 137 11.44 12.05 22.79
N GLY A 138 12.54 12.23 22.07
CA GLY A 138 13.33 11.15 21.51
C GLY A 138 12.60 10.42 20.42
N ILE A 139 12.13 9.21 20.68
CA ILE A 139 11.58 8.33 19.64
C ILE A 139 10.07 8.48 19.42
N SER A 140 9.36 9.27 20.23
CA SER A 140 7.93 9.56 20.01
C SER A 140 7.62 11.04 20.17
N VAL A 141 7.45 11.76 19.05
CA VAL A 141 6.95 13.14 19.10
C VAL A 141 5.43 13.15 19.09
N ASP A 142 4.86 12.40 18.13
CA ASP A 142 3.44 12.10 17.97
C ASP A 142 2.48 13.19 18.49
N VAL A 143 1.36 12.81 19.09
CA VAL A 143 0.47 13.78 19.73
C VAL A 143 1.02 14.29 21.06
N THR A 144 2.04 13.64 21.64
CA THR A 144 2.69 14.01 22.90
C THR A 144 3.14 15.47 22.88
N ARG A 145 3.70 15.94 21.75
CA ARG A 145 4.02 17.35 21.55
C ARG A 145 2.83 18.28 21.81
N THR A 146 1.67 17.95 21.24
CA THR A 146 0.43 18.71 21.41
C THR A 146 -0.09 18.59 22.85
N VAL A 147 -0.03 17.40 23.44
CA VAL A 147 -0.46 17.15 24.82
C VAL A 147 0.32 18.00 25.81
N ILE A 148 1.66 18.07 25.69
CA ILE A 148 2.51 18.85 26.60
C ILE A 148 2.13 20.33 26.63
N ASP A 149 1.70 20.88 25.51
CA ASP A 149 1.31 22.30 25.42
C ASP A 149 -0.06 22.60 26.04
N HIS A 150 -0.88 21.58 26.30
CA HIS A 150 -2.27 21.74 26.77
C HIS A 150 -2.56 21.03 28.11
N ALA A 151 -1.69 20.13 28.56
CA ALA A 151 -1.85 19.43 29.83
C ALA A 151 -1.59 20.38 31.01
N SER A 152 -2.38 20.22 32.08
CA SER A 152 -2.21 21.02 33.29
C SER A 152 -0.95 20.63 34.07
N THR A 153 -0.64 19.33 34.10
CA THR A 153 0.53 18.76 34.77
C THR A 153 1.30 17.89 33.79
N VAL A 154 2.63 18.09 33.70
CA VAL A 154 3.51 17.23 32.90
C VAL A 154 4.52 16.55 33.82
N ILE A 155 4.49 15.22 33.84
CA ILE A 155 5.39 14.38 34.64
C ILE A 155 6.33 13.67 33.67
N ALA A 156 7.64 13.90 33.80
CA ALA A 156 8.62 13.36 32.88
C ALA A 156 9.52 12.31 33.54
N GLN A 157 9.63 11.15 32.90
CA GLN A 157 10.71 10.19 33.13
C GLN A 157 11.92 10.62 32.31
N VAL A 158 13.00 11.00 32.98
CA VAL A 158 14.27 11.33 32.34
C VAL A 158 15.13 10.07 32.28
N ASN A 159 15.52 9.68 31.06
CA ASN A 159 16.27 8.47 30.80
C ASN A 159 17.45 8.77 29.86
N LYS A 160 18.67 8.40 30.27
CA LYS A 160 19.87 8.60 29.43
C LYS A 160 19.86 7.78 28.14
N ASN A 161 19.07 6.70 28.09
CA ASN A 161 18.95 5.84 26.94
C ASN A 161 17.98 6.38 25.88
N MET A 162 17.17 7.42 26.20
CA MET A 162 16.28 8.06 25.25
C MET A 162 17.08 8.89 24.23
N PRO A 163 16.99 8.59 22.91
CA PRO A 163 17.66 9.38 21.88
C PRO A 163 17.30 10.85 21.92
N ARG A 164 18.22 11.70 21.47
CA ARG A 164 17.96 13.13 21.24
C ARG A 164 17.70 13.37 19.75
N THR A 165 16.51 13.01 19.29
CA THR A 165 16.09 13.18 17.89
C THR A 165 15.78 14.65 17.58
N LEU A 166 16.02 15.07 16.34
CA LEU A 166 15.73 16.44 15.91
C LEU A 166 14.25 16.60 15.49
N GLY A 167 13.83 17.84 15.25
CA GLY A 167 12.45 18.18 14.89
C GLY A 167 11.70 18.84 16.06
N ASP A 168 10.43 18.48 16.24
CA ASP A 168 9.51 19.15 17.19
C ASP A 168 9.60 18.55 18.60
N GLY A 169 10.47 17.55 18.81
CA GLY A 169 10.59 16.80 20.06
C GLY A 169 11.25 17.54 21.23
N PHE A 170 11.74 18.77 21.04
CA PHE A 170 12.44 19.49 22.10
C PHE A 170 11.50 20.07 23.16
N VAL A 171 11.78 19.79 24.43
CA VAL A 171 10.99 20.24 25.58
C VAL A 171 11.93 20.84 26.64
N HIS A 172 11.76 22.12 26.94
CA HIS A 172 12.55 22.80 27.96
C HIS A 172 12.08 22.43 29.38
N VAL A 173 12.99 22.35 30.35
CA VAL A 173 12.69 21.99 31.77
C VAL A 173 11.63 22.88 32.42
N SER A 174 11.41 24.10 31.90
CA SER A 174 10.35 24.99 32.40
C SER A 174 8.94 24.46 32.11
N LYS A 175 8.76 23.63 31.07
CA LYS A 175 7.48 23.04 30.66
C LYS A 175 7.09 21.79 31.45
N ILE A 176 8.02 21.20 32.21
CA ILE A 176 7.77 20.00 33.01
C ILE A 176 7.33 20.39 34.42
N SER A 177 6.33 19.74 35.00
CA SER A 177 5.92 19.97 36.39
C SER A 177 6.77 19.17 37.37
N TYR A 178 6.99 17.88 37.08
CA TYR A 178 7.76 16.96 37.92
C TYR A 178 8.72 16.12 37.10
N ILE A 179 9.94 15.94 37.61
CA ILE A 179 11.02 15.21 36.95
C ILE A 179 11.42 14.01 37.81
N ILE A 180 11.47 12.83 37.19
CA ILE A 180 11.94 11.60 37.83
C ILE A 180 13.00 11.01 36.91
N GLU A 181 14.21 10.83 37.42
CA GLU A 181 15.28 10.17 36.66
C GLU A 181 15.20 8.65 36.86
N HIS A 182 15.03 7.92 35.77
CA HIS A 182 15.05 6.47 35.76
C HIS A 182 15.56 5.95 34.41
N ASP A 183 16.72 5.32 34.44
CA ASP A 183 17.37 4.76 33.26
C ASP A 183 16.88 3.34 33.02
N ASP A 184 16.00 3.17 32.03
CA ASP A 184 15.53 1.87 31.56
C ASP A 184 15.93 1.61 30.11
N ALA A 185 16.01 0.34 29.73
CA ALA A 185 15.98 -0.02 28.32
C ALA A 185 14.63 0.38 27.71
N LEU A 186 14.66 1.02 26.55
CA LEU A 186 13.46 1.33 25.78
C LEU A 186 12.82 0.04 25.28
N ILE A 187 11.51 0.08 25.07
CA ILE A 187 10.77 -1.06 24.51
C ILE A 187 11.20 -1.22 23.05
N GLU A 188 11.52 -2.45 22.65
CA GLU A 188 11.89 -2.76 21.27
C GLU A 188 10.76 -3.53 20.58
N ASP A 189 10.42 -3.13 19.36
CA ASP A 189 9.59 -3.95 18.47
C ASP A 189 10.51 -4.84 17.62
N THR A 190 10.35 -6.15 17.78
CA THR A 190 11.12 -7.19 17.07
C THR A 190 10.24 -7.95 16.09
N SER A 191 9.24 -7.25 15.52
CA SER A 191 8.31 -7.82 14.57
C SER A 191 9.05 -8.63 13.49
N GLY A 192 8.85 -9.95 13.53
CA GLY A 192 9.72 -10.90 12.82
C GLY A 192 9.63 -10.84 11.30
N GLU A 193 10.51 -11.60 10.64
CA GLU A 193 10.65 -11.61 9.18
C GLU A 193 9.33 -11.91 8.44
N PRO A 194 9.13 -11.32 7.24
CA PRO A 194 7.99 -11.63 6.38
C PRO A 194 8.00 -13.09 5.90
N ASP A 195 6.81 -13.71 5.88
CA ASP A 195 6.58 -15.00 5.23
C ASP A 195 6.54 -14.86 3.70
N ASP A 196 6.55 -15.98 2.96
CA ASP A 196 6.66 -15.99 1.49
C ASP A 196 5.51 -15.24 0.80
N GLU A 197 4.28 -15.39 1.29
CA GLU A 197 3.12 -14.64 0.75
C GLU A 197 3.28 -13.13 0.99
N THR A 198 3.76 -12.74 2.17
CA THR A 198 4.03 -11.33 2.49
C THR A 198 5.19 -10.77 1.65
N ARG A 199 6.20 -11.57 1.33
CA ARG A 199 7.28 -11.19 0.40
C ARG A 199 6.74 -10.93 -1.01
N ALA A 200 5.88 -11.81 -1.53
CA ALA A 200 5.22 -11.60 -2.82
C ALA A 200 4.37 -10.32 -2.86
N ILE A 201 3.67 -9.98 -1.77
CA ILE A 201 2.98 -8.69 -1.66
C ILE A 201 3.99 -7.53 -1.75
N GLY A 202 5.11 -7.61 -1.03
CA GLY A 202 6.18 -6.62 -1.06
C GLY A 202 6.75 -6.40 -2.46
N GLU A 203 6.98 -7.47 -3.22
CA GLU A 203 7.43 -7.43 -4.62
C GLU A 203 6.41 -6.71 -5.52
N ASN A 204 5.13 -7.03 -5.39
CA ASN A 204 4.06 -6.37 -6.15
C ASN A 204 3.94 -4.87 -5.80
N ILE A 205 4.10 -4.50 -4.53
CA ILE A 205 4.17 -3.09 -4.10
C ILE A 205 5.39 -2.40 -4.72
N ALA A 206 6.57 -3.01 -4.67
CA ALA A 206 7.80 -2.42 -5.19
C ALA A 206 7.72 -2.13 -6.69
N ARG A 207 6.92 -2.89 -7.46
CA ARG A 207 6.68 -2.61 -8.90
C ARG A 207 5.99 -1.27 -9.14
N LEU A 208 5.19 -0.78 -8.19
CA LEU A 208 4.46 0.51 -8.29
C LEU A 208 5.31 1.74 -7.90
N ILE A 209 6.46 1.53 -7.27
CA ILE A 209 7.31 2.59 -6.72
C ILE A 209 8.48 2.85 -7.67
N GLU A 210 8.68 4.13 -7.98
CA GLU A 210 9.67 4.59 -8.96
C GLU A 210 10.85 5.27 -8.25
N ASN A 211 11.95 5.46 -8.97
CA ASN A 211 13.07 6.25 -8.44
C ASN A 211 12.61 7.67 -8.14
N GLY A 212 13.07 8.24 -7.02
CA GLY A 212 12.68 9.58 -6.60
C GLY A 212 11.30 9.68 -5.94
N SER A 213 10.57 8.58 -5.74
CA SER A 213 9.32 8.58 -4.98
C SER A 213 9.57 8.99 -3.51
N THR A 214 8.61 9.72 -2.94
CA THR A 214 8.54 9.91 -1.48
C THR A 214 7.56 8.90 -0.92
N ILE A 215 7.94 8.14 0.10
CA ILE A 215 7.10 7.06 0.63
C ILE A 215 6.66 7.33 2.07
N GLN A 216 5.38 7.06 2.33
CA GLN A 216 4.87 6.72 3.66
C GLN A 216 4.71 5.21 3.71
N ILE A 217 5.18 4.64 4.81
CA ILE A 217 5.09 3.21 5.04
C ILE A 217 4.78 2.93 6.50
N GLY A 218 3.81 2.06 6.74
CA GLY A 218 3.43 1.62 8.09
C GLY A 218 4.46 0.69 8.72
N PHE A 219 4.02 -0.07 9.72
CA PHE A 219 4.83 -1.02 10.48
C PHE A 219 4.34 -2.47 10.36
N GLY A 220 5.17 -3.41 10.80
CA GLY A 220 4.89 -4.84 10.75
C GLY A 220 5.36 -5.51 9.45
N ARG A 221 5.02 -6.80 9.32
CA ARG A 221 5.63 -7.69 8.31
C ARG A 221 5.42 -7.24 6.86
N LEU A 222 4.21 -6.79 6.52
CA LEU A 222 3.87 -6.39 5.14
C LEU A 222 4.61 -5.11 4.73
N PRO A 223 4.57 -4.02 5.51
CA PRO A 223 5.41 -2.86 5.25
C PRO A 223 6.91 -3.20 5.15
N SER A 224 7.46 -4.00 6.07
CA SER A 224 8.86 -4.43 6.01
C SER A 224 9.19 -5.19 4.71
N ALA A 225 8.29 -6.07 4.24
CA ALA A 225 8.47 -6.78 2.97
C ALA A 225 8.56 -5.84 1.77
N ALA A 226 7.77 -4.75 1.75
CA ALA A 226 7.85 -3.76 0.70
C ALA A 226 9.21 -3.03 0.71
N LEU A 227 9.76 -2.70 1.89
CA LEU A 227 11.09 -2.07 1.99
C LEU A 227 12.20 -3.01 1.52
N TYR A 228 12.12 -4.29 1.88
CA TYR A 228 13.07 -5.31 1.39
C TYR A 228 12.98 -5.49 -0.12
N ALA A 229 11.78 -5.57 -0.69
CA ALA A 229 11.61 -5.66 -2.14
C ALA A 229 12.10 -4.39 -2.88
N LEU A 230 11.96 -3.21 -2.29
CA LEU A 230 12.52 -1.96 -2.82
C LEU A 230 14.04 -1.98 -2.83
N ARG A 231 14.66 -2.52 -1.77
CA ARG A 231 16.10 -2.76 -1.70
C ARG A 231 16.55 -3.66 -2.84
N ASP A 232 15.92 -4.82 -2.97
CA ASP A 232 16.30 -5.85 -3.94
C ASP A 232 16.07 -5.37 -5.39
N LYS A 233 15.05 -4.55 -5.62
CA LYS A 233 14.81 -3.84 -6.88
C LYS A 233 15.91 -2.80 -7.21
N GLY A 234 16.63 -2.29 -6.20
CA GLY A 234 17.65 -1.26 -6.36
C GLY A 234 17.08 0.11 -6.72
N VAL A 235 15.93 0.47 -6.14
CA VAL A 235 15.32 1.79 -6.33
C VAL A 235 16.22 2.90 -5.78
N LYS A 236 16.27 4.05 -6.45
CA LYS A 236 17.19 5.14 -6.12
C LYS A 236 16.46 6.41 -5.73
N ASP A 237 17.14 7.21 -4.92
CA ASP A 237 16.74 8.57 -4.52
C ASP A 237 15.38 8.64 -3.81
N LEU A 238 15.04 7.61 -3.02
CA LEU A 238 13.82 7.60 -2.25
C LEU A 238 13.83 8.69 -1.17
N GLY A 239 12.66 9.31 -0.98
CA GLY A 239 12.35 10.16 0.16
C GLY A 239 11.46 9.45 1.17
N ILE A 240 11.57 9.82 2.45
CA ILE A 240 10.68 9.34 3.51
C ILE A 240 9.90 10.52 4.10
N HIS A 241 8.57 10.43 4.06
CA HIS A 241 7.64 11.29 4.80
C HIS A 241 6.54 10.38 5.32
N THR A 242 6.68 9.89 6.55
CA THR A 242 5.87 8.81 7.10
C THR A 242 5.32 9.18 8.48
N GLU A 243 4.42 8.37 9.02
CA GLU A 243 4.00 8.50 10.42
C GLU A 243 4.97 7.74 11.34
N ILE A 244 5.28 6.49 10.98
CA ILE A 244 6.10 5.59 11.79
C ILE A 244 7.36 5.23 10.99
N LEU A 245 8.52 5.38 11.63
CA LEU A 245 9.82 4.96 11.11
C LEU A 245 10.20 3.61 11.73
N THR A 246 10.76 2.70 10.91
CA THR A 246 11.10 1.32 11.31
C THR A 246 12.51 0.92 10.87
N ASP A 247 13.08 -0.13 11.47
CA ASP A 247 14.45 -0.62 11.23
C ASP A 247 14.85 -0.81 9.76
N PRO A 248 14.00 -1.35 8.86
CA PRO A 248 14.40 -1.57 7.47
C PRO A 248 14.82 -0.28 6.75
N VAL A 249 14.33 0.89 7.18
CA VAL A 249 14.74 2.17 6.59
C VAL A 249 16.23 2.45 6.83
N CYS A 250 16.78 2.06 7.99
CA CYS A 250 18.20 2.25 8.30
C CYS A 250 19.09 1.58 7.25
N ALA A 251 18.76 0.34 6.85
CA ALA A 251 19.50 -0.39 5.82
C ALA A 251 19.42 0.29 4.44
N LEU A 252 18.24 0.79 4.06
CA LEU A 252 18.07 1.51 2.79
C LEU A 252 18.88 2.82 2.74
N VAL A 253 19.08 3.48 3.88
CA VAL A 253 19.94 4.66 4.00
C VAL A 253 21.42 4.27 3.91
N GLU A 254 21.84 3.24 4.64
CA GLU A 254 23.21 2.69 4.62
C GLU A 254 23.63 2.30 3.19
N GLU A 255 22.71 1.77 2.38
CA GLU A 255 22.93 1.38 0.98
C GLU A 255 22.75 2.55 -0.02
N GLY A 256 22.38 3.75 0.45
CA GLY A 256 22.23 4.95 -0.37
C GLY A 256 20.96 5.00 -1.23
N LEU A 257 20.02 4.08 -1.02
CA LEU A 257 18.74 4.00 -1.73
C LEU A 257 17.76 5.06 -1.24
N VAL A 258 17.79 5.36 0.07
CA VAL A 258 17.05 6.47 0.70
C VAL A 258 18.01 7.63 0.95
N ASN A 259 17.73 8.78 0.33
CA ASN A 259 18.52 10.00 0.52
C ASN A 259 17.69 11.29 0.54
N GLY A 260 16.40 11.25 0.16
CA GLY A 260 15.50 12.39 0.23
C GLY A 260 15.78 13.54 -0.74
N LYS A 261 16.76 13.42 -1.67
CA LYS A 261 17.15 14.51 -2.59
C LYS A 261 16.03 14.94 -3.55
N ARG A 262 15.04 14.07 -3.78
CA ARG A 262 13.91 14.31 -4.68
C ARG A 262 12.63 14.72 -3.97
N LYS A 263 12.63 14.79 -2.64
CA LYS A 263 11.46 15.30 -1.89
C LYS A 263 11.18 16.75 -2.27
N SER A 264 9.90 17.09 -2.36
CA SER A 264 9.46 18.46 -2.69
C SER A 264 9.45 19.37 -1.47
N LEU A 265 9.25 18.79 -0.28
CA LEU A 265 9.42 19.44 1.02
C LEU A 265 10.40 18.63 1.87
N ASP A 266 11.16 19.30 2.72
CA ASP A 266 12.15 18.67 3.61
C ASP A 266 13.15 17.80 2.82
N ALA A 267 13.72 18.39 1.76
CA ALA A 267 14.74 17.74 0.93
C ALA A 267 15.90 17.26 1.82
N GLU A 268 16.41 16.08 1.47
CA GLU A 268 17.50 15.38 2.19
C GLU A 268 17.17 14.97 3.64
N LYS A 269 15.91 15.13 4.07
CA LYS A 269 15.45 14.69 5.39
C LYS A 269 14.48 13.52 5.32
N ILE A 270 14.63 12.59 6.24
CA ILE A 270 13.60 11.66 6.69
C ILE A 270 12.71 12.41 7.67
N VAL A 271 11.41 12.45 7.36
CA VAL A 271 10.39 13.02 8.25
C VAL A 271 9.50 11.89 8.74
N ALA A 272 9.37 11.76 10.05
CA ALA A 272 8.45 10.82 10.71
C ALA A 272 7.78 11.46 11.93
N SER A 273 6.83 10.77 12.57
CA SER A 273 6.18 11.23 13.82
C SER A 273 6.69 10.47 15.05
N MET A 274 7.07 9.21 14.86
CA MET A 274 7.59 8.33 15.90
C MET A 274 8.42 7.19 15.29
N CYS A 275 9.12 6.44 16.13
CA CYS A 275 9.89 5.25 15.76
C CYS A 275 9.29 4.01 16.45
N LEU A 276 9.21 2.92 15.69
CA LEU A 276 8.85 1.59 16.19
C LEU A 276 9.88 0.60 15.67
N GLY A 277 10.67 0.01 16.56
CA GLY A 277 11.81 -0.77 16.13
C GLY A 277 12.74 -1.19 17.25
N THR A 278 13.96 -1.56 16.87
CA THR A 278 15.00 -2.04 17.77
C THR A 278 15.97 -0.94 18.18
N ARG A 279 16.92 -1.29 19.05
CA ARG A 279 18.04 -0.42 19.40
C ARG A 279 18.78 0.14 18.18
N LYS A 280 18.87 -0.61 17.06
CA LYS A 280 19.51 -0.15 15.82
C LYS A 280 18.86 1.15 15.32
N LEU A 281 17.54 1.21 15.28
CA LEU A 281 16.80 2.39 14.85
C LEU A 281 16.98 3.56 15.84
N PHE A 282 16.94 3.28 17.13
CA PHE A 282 17.07 4.32 18.16
C PHE A 282 18.46 4.99 18.13
N ASP A 283 19.51 4.20 17.93
CA ASP A 283 20.86 4.73 17.75
C ASP A 283 20.99 5.49 16.41
N PHE A 284 20.33 5.04 15.34
CA PHE A 284 20.33 5.71 14.03
C PHE A 284 19.70 7.12 14.07
N VAL A 285 18.63 7.32 14.83
CA VAL A 285 17.93 8.62 14.89
C VAL A 285 18.58 9.61 15.87
N ASN A 286 19.39 9.12 16.80
CA ASN A 286 20.00 9.93 17.85
C ASN A 286 20.93 11.02 17.27
N GLN A 287 20.56 12.29 17.41
CA GLN A 287 21.29 13.46 16.90
C GLN A 287 21.62 13.40 15.40
N ASN A 288 20.85 12.65 14.62
CA ASN A 288 21.09 12.51 13.19
C ASN A 288 20.42 13.67 12.42
N PRO A 289 21.17 14.56 11.75
CA PRO A 289 20.62 15.71 11.01
C PRO A 289 19.74 15.32 9.82
N MET A 290 19.84 14.08 9.35
CA MET A 290 18.99 13.53 8.30
C MET A 290 17.57 13.21 8.82
N VAL A 291 17.36 13.07 10.13
CA VAL A 291 16.08 12.60 10.69
C VAL A 291 15.43 13.71 11.52
N GLU A 292 14.16 14.00 11.21
CA GLU A 292 13.32 14.86 12.03
C GLU A 292 12.02 14.17 12.39
N LEU A 293 11.72 14.12 13.70
CA LEU A 293 10.42 13.72 14.19
C LEU A 293 9.55 14.96 14.45
N ARG A 294 8.36 14.98 13.85
CA ARG A 294 7.45 16.12 13.89
C ARG A 294 6.03 15.70 14.29
N SER A 295 5.23 16.64 14.77
CA SER A 295 3.87 16.32 15.22
C SER A 295 2.95 15.86 14.05
N PRO A 296 1.83 15.18 14.34
CA PRO A 296 0.79 14.84 13.36
C PRO A 296 0.24 16.03 12.59
N ASP A 297 0.32 17.26 13.13
CA ASP A 297 -0.09 18.46 12.41
C ASP A 297 0.79 18.76 11.19
N TYR A 298 2.00 18.23 11.19
CA TYR A 298 2.94 18.31 10.08
C TYR A 298 2.93 17.02 9.26
N THR A 299 3.19 15.89 9.92
CA THR A 299 3.40 14.60 9.26
C THR A 299 2.14 14.10 8.57
N SER A 300 1.00 14.17 9.26
CA SER A 300 -0.32 13.71 8.79
C SER A 300 -1.18 14.83 8.17
N SER A 301 -0.59 15.99 7.87
CA SER A 301 -1.32 17.07 7.19
C SER A 301 -1.49 16.77 5.71
N MET A 302 -2.74 16.52 5.28
CA MET A 302 -3.06 16.30 3.86
C MET A 302 -2.53 17.41 2.94
N GLY A 303 -2.58 18.67 3.39
CA GLY A 303 -2.06 19.83 2.65
C GLY A 303 -0.54 19.81 2.45
N LEU A 304 0.22 19.16 3.34
CA LEU A 304 1.67 18.99 3.20
C LEU A 304 2.01 17.71 2.43
N ILE A 305 1.31 16.60 2.71
CA ILE A 305 1.50 15.31 2.03
C ILE A 305 1.27 15.48 0.51
N SER A 306 0.18 16.14 0.11
CA SER A 306 -0.16 16.39 -1.30
C SER A 306 0.85 17.25 -2.06
N ARG A 307 1.74 17.96 -1.36
CA ARG A 307 2.80 18.77 -1.99
C ARG A 307 4.07 17.96 -2.27
N GLN A 308 4.19 16.74 -1.73
CA GLN A 308 5.27 15.83 -2.09
C GLN A 308 4.96 15.23 -3.47
N LYS A 309 5.76 15.53 -4.49
CA LYS A 309 5.61 14.86 -5.80
C LYS A 309 5.93 13.38 -5.68
N ASN A 310 5.21 12.55 -6.44
CA ASN A 310 5.35 11.09 -6.42
C ASN A 310 5.23 10.51 -5.01
N MET A 311 4.32 11.06 -4.20
CA MET A 311 4.03 10.55 -2.86
C MET A 311 3.33 9.19 -2.96
N VAL A 312 3.92 8.15 -2.36
CA VAL A 312 3.32 6.81 -2.29
C VAL A 312 2.97 6.49 -0.84
N ALA A 313 1.68 6.31 -0.56
CA ALA A 313 1.20 5.86 0.74
C ALA A 313 0.92 4.36 0.69
N ILE A 314 1.51 3.59 1.59
CA ILE A 314 1.39 2.13 1.67
C ILE A 314 0.73 1.77 3.00
N ASN A 315 -0.52 1.31 2.92
CA ASN A 315 -1.31 0.97 4.10
C ASN A 315 -1.90 -0.43 4.03
N GLY A 316 -2.04 -1.06 5.20
CA GLY A 316 -2.64 -2.38 5.35
C GLY A 316 -4.17 -2.33 5.49
N ALA A 317 -4.84 -3.40 5.08
CA ALA A 317 -6.26 -3.61 5.36
C ALA A 317 -6.54 -5.02 5.90
N LEU A 318 -7.63 -5.16 6.66
CA LEU A 318 -8.13 -6.47 7.06
C LEU A 318 -8.86 -7.14 5.88
N GLU A 319 -9.82 -6.44 5.31
CA GLU A 319 -10.59 -6.86 4.14
C GLU A 319 -10.73 -5.71 3.14
N VAL A 320 -10.98 -6.08 1.89
CA VAL A 320 -11.44 -5.19 0.82
C VAL A 320 -12.70 -5.77 0.20
N ASP A 321 -13.78 -4.98 0.15
CA ASP A 321 -15.03 -5.41 -0.50
C ASP A 321 -14.96 -5.29 -2.04
N LEU A 322 -15.90 -5.88 -2.78
CA LEU A 322 -15.90 -5.83 -4.25
C LEU A 322 -16.14 -4.43 -4.84
N THR A 323 -16.54 -3.46 -4.02
CA THR A 323 -16.62 -2.03 -4.41
C THR A 323 -15.27 -1.32 -4.26
N GLY A 324 -14.33 -1.94 -3.53
CA GLY A 324 -12.99 -1.44 -3.24
C GLY A 324 -12.86 -0.73 -1.90
N GLN A 325 -13.87 -0.73 -1.04
CA GLN A 325 -13.74 -0.18 0.30
C GLN A 325 -12.80 -1.05 1.13
N SER A 326 -11.96 -0.44 1.96
CA SER A 326 -11.08 -1.17 2.87
C SER A 326 -11.46 -0.90 4.32
N CYS A 327 -11.33 -1.94 5.15
CA CYS A 327 -11.58 -1.85 6.58
C CYS A 327 -10.36 -2.21 7.43
N VAL A 328 -10.40 -1.73 8.67
CA VAL A 328 -9.61 -2.26 9.78
C VAL A 328 -10.57 -2.84 10.80
N ALA A 329 -10.18 -3.92 11.46
CA ALA A 329 -10.92 -4.48 12.57
C ALA A 329 -10.01 -5.34 13.45
N LEU A 330 -10.50 -5.64 14.65
CA LEU A 330 -9.93 -6.70 15.49
C LEU A 330 -10.40 -8.03 14.92
N SER A 331 -9.50 -8.76 14.27
CA SER A 331 -9.79 -10.10 13.77
C SER A 331 -8.62 -11.01 14.09
N ASP A 332 -8.92 -12.28 14.40
CA ASP A 332 -7.95 -13.35 14.67
C ASP A 332 -6.94 -13.05 15.80
N GLY A 333 -7.32 -12.25 16.82
CA GLY A 333 -6.48 -11.92 17.98
C GLY A 333 -5.18 -11.16 17.67
N THR A 334 -5.00 -10.73 16.42
CA THR A 334 -3.79 -10.06 15.90
C THR A 334 -4.10 -8.81 15.09
N GLY A 335 -5.39 -8.47 14.97
CA GLY A 335 -5.86 -7.28 14.29
C GLY A 335 -5.64 -6.02 15.12
N PHE A 336 -5.49 -4.91 14.42
CA PHE A 336 -5.45 -3.58 15.01
C PHE A 336 -6.77 -2.86 14.67
N LEU A 337 -7.30 -2.09 15.61
CA LEU A 337 -8.45 -1.23 15.38
C LEU A 337 -8.09 0.22 15.65
N GLY A 338 -8.19 1.05 14.61
CA GLY A 338 -7.84 2.46 14.66
C GLY A 338 -7.21 2.89 13.34
N THR A 339 -7.20 4.19 13.08
CA THR A 339 -6.83 4.72 11.76
C THR A 339 -5.44 5.32 11.72
N LEU A 340 -4.91 5.80 12.85
CA LEU A 340 -3.67 6.61 12.88
C LEU A 340 -3.70 7.64 11.73
N GLY A 341 -2.64 7.75 10.93
CA GLY A 341 -2.58 8.57 9.72
C GLY A 341 -3.10 7.90 8.44
N HIS A 342 -3.58 6.66 8.47
CA HIS A 342 -3.90 5.85 7.28
C HIS A 342 -4.73 6.64 6.24
N ALA A 343 -5.90 7.14 6.64
CA ALA A 343 -6.77 7.88 5.73
C ALA A 343 -6.18 9.23 5.30
N ASP A 344 -5.40 9.89 6.16
CA ASP A 344 -4.76 11.18 5.87
C ASP A 344 -3.67 11.02 4.79
N PHE A 345 -2.84 9.97 4.90
CA PHE A 345 -1.82 9.63 3.92
C PHE A 345 -2.42 9.14 2.61
N ASN A 346 -3.46 8.31 2.63
CA ASN A 346 -4.15 7.87 1.40
C ASN A 346 -4.68 9.08 0.61
N ARG A 347 -5.43 9.97 1.27
CA ARG A 347 -5.97 11.18 0.64
C ARG A 347 -4.86 12.12 0.17
N GLY A 348 -3.82 12.32 1.00
CA GLY A 348 -2.68 13.16 0.65
C GLY A 348 -1.92 12.64 -0.57
N ALA A 349 -1.65 11.34 -0.65
CA ALA A 349 -0.98 10.72 -1.78
C ALA A 349 -1.82 10.80 -3.06
N MET A 350 -3.14 10.59 -2.98
CA MET A 350 -4.04 10.77 -4.13
C MET A 350 -4.05 12.21 -4.67
N ALA A 351 -3.94 13.20 -3.79
CA ALA A 351 -3.90 14.61 -4.17
C ALA A 351 -2.51 15.07 -4.65
N SER A 352 -1.48 14.23 -4.51
CA SER A 352 -0.12 14.52 -4.96
C SER A 352 0.05 14.28 -6.46
N GLU A 353 0.80 15.16 -7.13
CA GLU A 353 1.21 14.97 -8.53
C GLU A 353 2.02 13.67 -8.67
N GLY A 354 1.52 12.73 -9.47
CA GLY A 354 2.14 11.40 -9.66
C GLY A 354 2.06 10.48 -8.42
N GLY A 355 1.28 10.88 -7.41
CA GLY A 355 1.14 10.11 -6.17
C GLY A 355 0.31 8.84 -6.34
N LYS A 356 0.52 7.87 -5.44
CA LYS A 356 -0.17 6.57 -5.47
C LYS A 356 -0.59 6.19 -4.05
N SER A 357 -1.84 5.84 -3.85
CA SER A 357 -2.33 5.28 -2.58
C SER A 357 -2.50 3.78 -2.73
N ILE A 358 -1.85 2.99 -1.89
CA ILE A 358 -1.79 1.53 -1.97
C ILE A 358 -2.42 0.92 -0.72
N ILE A 359 -3.47 0.11 -0.93
CA ILE A 359 -4.03 -0.78 0.08
C ILE A 359 -3.50 -2.18 -0.16
N ALA A 360 -2.81 -2.74 0.82
CA ALA A 360 -2.19 -4.05 0.72
C ALA A 360 -2.73 -5.01 1.77
N LEU A 361 -2.95 -6.25 1.36
CA LEU A 361 -3.45 -7.32 2.22
C LEU A 361 -3.09 -8.70 1.65
N ARG A 362 -2.97 -9.70 2.52
CA ARG A 362 -3.02 -11.10 2.06
C ARG A 362 -4.39 -11.35 1.44
N SER A 363 -4.46 -12.17 0.40
CA SER A 363 -5.74 -12.52 -0.22
C SER A 363 -6.61 -13.43 0.67
N THR A 364 -6.01 -14.06 1.70
CA THR A 364 -6.69 -14.96 2.64
C THR A 364 -6.32 -14.68 4.12
N THR A 365 -7.09 -15.25 5.05
CA THR A 365 -6.71 -15.36 6.47
C THR A 365 -5.45 -16.21 6.64
N ARG A 366 -4.77 -16.12 7.79
CA ARG A 366 -3.49 -16.82 8.00
C ARG A 366 -3.62 -18.35 7.87
N ASP A 367 -4.77 -18.90 8.21
CA ASP A 367 -5.11 -20.32 8.05
C ASP A 367 -5.57 -20.71 6.63
N GLY A 368 -5.62 -19.73 5.71
CA GLY A 368 -6.08 -19.89 4.33
C GLY A 368 -7.56 -20.23 4.17
N ARG A 369 -8.35 -20.21 5.25
CA ARG A 369 -9.74 -20.70 5.22
C ARG A 369 -10.74 -19.67 4.71
N ARG A 370 -10.46 -18.38 4.84
CA ARG A 370 -11.35 -17.29 4.41
C ARG A 370 -10.65 -16.35 3.45
N SER A 371 -11.40 -15.80 2.50
CA SER A 371 -10.93 -14.73 1.62
C SER A 371 -10.90 -13.40 2.37
N ARG A 372 -9.94 -12.53 2.06
CA ARG A 372 -9.90 -11.12 2.52
C ARG A 372 -10.30 -10.14 1.43
N ILE A 373 -10.43 -10.60 0.18
CA ILE A 373 -11.26 -9.93 -0.82
C ILE A 373 -12.66 -10.51 -0.68
N VAL A 374 -13.61 -9.67 -0.31
CA VAL A 374 -14.94 -10.12 0.11
C VAL A 374 -16.03 -9.43 -0.71
N PRO A 375 -17.20 -10.05 -0.90
CA PRO A 375 -18.33 -9.42 -1.57
C PRO A 375 -18.85 -8.21 -0.80
N GLU A 376 -19.01 -8.41 0.50
CA GLU A 376 -19.42 -7.46 1.53
C GLU A 376 -18.60 -7.81 2.77
N PHE A 377 -18.33 -6.84 3.65
CA PHE A 377 -17.51 -7.07 4.84
C PHE A 377 -18.10 -8.15 5.74
N THR A 378 -17.24 -9.01 6.30
CA THR A 378 -17.70 -10.23 6.98
C THR A 378 -18.06 -10.02 8.45
N ASP A 379 -17.55 -8.96 9.07
CA ASP A 379 -17.84 -8.57 10.44
C ASP A 379 -18.63 -7.24 10.46
N LEU A 380 -19.53 -7.10 11.44
CA LEU A 380 -20.27 -5.87 11.71
C LEU A 380 -19.47 -4.88 12.57
N LYS A 381 -18.40 -5.33 13.24
CA LYS A 381 -17.50 -4.50 14.08
C LYS A 381 -16.29 -3.99 13.29
N ILE A 382 -16.52 -3.50 12.08
CA ILE A 382 -15.47 -2.97 11.21
C ILE A 382 -15.43 -1.44 11.22
N GLY A 383 -14.23 -0.88 11.11
CA GLY A 383 -14.03 0.52 10.76
C GLY A 383 -13.69 0.64 9.28
N VAL A 384 -14.57 1.23 8.46
CA VAL A 384 -14.20 1.60 7.09
C VAL A 384 -13.23 2.77 7.15
N VAL A 385 -12.02 2.59 6.63
CA VAL A 385 -10.92 3.57 6.72
C VAL A 385 -10.61 4.24 5.40
N THR A 386 -10.73 3.49 4.30
CA THR A 386 -10.60 4.00 2.95
C THR A 386 -11.88 3.69 2.20
N THR A 387 -12.57 4.75 1.80
CA THR A 387 -13.85 4.62 1.11
C THR A 387 -13.66 4.26 -0.37
N GLN A 388 -14.73 3.83 -1.03
CA GLN A 388 -14.71 3.52 -2.45
C GLN A 388 -14.32 4.72 -3.32
N ALA A 389 -14.50 5.96 -2.84
CA ALA A 389 -14.10 7.17 -3.54
C ALA A 389 -12.59 7.44 -3.46
N GLU A 390 -11.91 6.86 -2.47
CA GLU A 390 -10.51 7.14 -2.13
C GLU A 390 -9.57 5.97 -2.45
N VAL A 391 -10.09 4.77 -2.67
CA VAL A 391 -9.23 3.63 -3.03
C VAL A 391 -8.60 3.85 -4.40
N ASN A 392 -7.27 3.66 -4.48
CA ASN A 392 -6.51 3.79 -5.71
C ASN A 392 -5.92 2.44 -6.14
N TYR A 393 -4.87 1.94 -5.49
CA TYR A 393 -4.33 0.60 -5.76
C TYR A 393 -4.72 -0.39 -4.66
N VAL A 394 -5.01 -1.63 -5.06
CA VAL A 394 -5.13 -2.77 -4.14
C VAL A 394 -4.11 -3.84 -4.55
N VAL A 395 -3.38 -4.38 -3.58
CA VAL A 395 -2.28 -5.32 -3.80
C VAL A 395 -2.43 -6.54 -2.90
N THR A 396 -2.30 -7.73 -3.49
CA THR A 396 -2.15 -9.01 -2.79
C THR A 396 -0.92 -9.75 -3.32
N GLU A 397 -0.67 -10.96 -2.80
CA GLU A 397 0.35 -11.88 -3.30
C GLU A 397 0.10 -12.30 -4.76
N TYR A 398 -1.12 -12.13 -5.29
CA TYR A 398 -1.49 -12.48 -6.67
C TYR A 398 -1.37 -11.32 -7.67
N GLY A 399 -1.02 -10.12 -7.20
CA GLY A 399 -0.76 -8.96 -8.05
C GLY A 399 -1.43 -7.67 -7.55
N GLU A 400 -1.39 -6.67 -8.41
CA GLU A 400 -1.93 -5.34 -8.16
C GLU A 400 -3.00 -4.91 -9.17
N VAL A 401 -3.98 -4.16 -8.69
CA VAL A 401 -4.98 -3.49 -9.53
C VAL A 401 -5.16 -2.03 -9.15
N ASN A 402 -5.36 -1.18 -10.16
CA ASN A 402 -5.77 0.22 -9.98
C ASN A 402 -7.30 0.32 -10.13
N LEU A 403 -7.97 0.80 -9.09
CA LEU A 403 -9.42 1.00 -9.00
C LEU A 403 -9.85 2.45 -9.30
N PHE A 404 -8.90 3.38 -9.40
CA PHE A 404 -9.21 4.79 -9.68
C PHE A 404 -9.82 4.94 -11.08
N GLY A 405 -10.96 5.62 -11.15
CA GLY A 405 -11.74 5.79 -12.39
C GLY A 405 -12.54 4.55 -12.85
N LYS A 406 -12.46 3.42 -12.14
CA LYS A 406 -13.23 2.20 -12.48
C LYS A 406 -14.63 2.20 -11.88
N THR A 407 -15.60 1.73 -12.67
CA THR A 407 -16.96 1.41 -12.22
C THR A 407 -16.96 0.21 -11.26
N ILE A 408 -18.03 0.03 -10.48
CA ILE A 408 -18.17 -1.12 -9.55
C ILE A 408 -17.98 -2.47 -10.28
N ARG A 409 -18.48 -2.61 -11.50
CA ARG A 409 -18.27 -3.81 -12.32
C ARG A 409 -16.79 -4.08 -12.56
N GLU A 410 -16.07 -3.07 -13.05
CA GLU A 410 -14.65 -3.18 -13.38
C GLU A 410 -13.81 -3.41 -12.13
N ARG A 411 -14.21 -2.81 -10.99
CA ARG A 411 -13.57 -3.02 -9.69
C ARG A 411 -13.77 -4.45 -9.19
N ALA A 412 -15.00 -4.95 -9.20
CA ALA A 412 -15.30 -6.32 -8.81
C ALA A 412 -14.47 -7.31 -9.63
N LEU A 413 -14.43 -7.15 -10.96
CA LEU A 413 -13.61 -7.99 -11.84
C LEU A 413 -12.11 -7.85 -11.53
N ALA A 414 -11.61 -6.63 -11.35
CA ALA A 414 -10.21 -6.38 -11.02
C ALA A 414 -9.81 -7.07 -9.71
N LEU A 415 -10.58 -6.85 -8.64
CA LEU A 415 -10.32 -7.42 -7.31
C LEU A 415 -10.34 -8.95 -7.33
N ILE A 416 -11.29 -9.55 -8.04
CA ILE A 416 -11.35 -11.01 -8.19
C ILE A 416 -10.07 -11.56 -8.82
N THR A 417 -9.44 -10.85 -9.76
CA THR A 417 -8.20 -11.32 -10.39
C THR A 417 -7.00 -11.39 -9.45
N ILE A 418 -7.02 -10.63 -8.36
CA ILE A 418 -5.97 -10.64 -7.32
C ILE A 418 -6.45 -11.34 -6.04
N ALA A 419 -7.62 -11.99 -6.05
CA ALA A 419 -8.03 -12.89 -4.98
C ALA A 419 -7.34 -14.26 -5.12
N HIS A 420 -7.28 -15.03 -4.03
CA HIS A 420 -6.81 -16.42 -4.08
C HIS A 420 -7.64 -17.23 -5.08
N PRO A 421 -7.03 -18.01 -5.99
CA PRO A 421 -7.72 -18.81 -7.02
C PRO A 421 -8.96 -19.57 -6.50
N ARG A 422 -8.82 -20.28 -5.37
CA ARG A 422 -9.92 -21.00 -4.68
C ARG A 422 -11.20 -20.20 -4.44
N PHE A 423 -11.11 -18.87 -4.29
CA PHE A 423 -12.25 -18.01 -3.97
C PHE A 423 -12.78 -17.23 -5.19
N ARG A 424 -12.08 -17.22 -6.33
CA ARG A 424 -12.44 -16.38 -7.49
C ARG A 424 -13.81 -16.73 -8.06
N LYS A 425 -14.11 -18.03 -8.20
CA LYS A 425 -15.41 -18.51 -8.68
C LYS A 425 -16.54 -18.11 -7.73
N TRP A 426 -16.34 -18.30 -6.43
CA TRP A 426 -17.32 -17.88 -5.42
C TRP A 426 -17.56 -16.35 -5.46
N LEU A 427 -16.49 -15.55 -5.53
CA LEU A 427 -16.60 -14.10 -5.62
C LEU A 427 -17.34 -13.64 -6.89
N LEU A 428 -17.13 -14.31 -8.03
CA LEU A 428 -17.86 -14.01 -9.25
C LEU A 428 -19.36 -14.29 -9.11
N GLU A 429 -19.73 -15.45 -8.56
CA GLU A 429 -21.13 -15.80 -8.35
C GLU A 429 -21.80 -14.83 -7.38
N GLU A 430 -21.08 -14.36 -6.37
CA GLU A 430 -21.60 -13.35 -5.46
C GLU A 430 -21.68 -11.96 -6.11
N ALA A 431 -20.72 -11.59 -6.95
CA ALA A 431 -20.80 -10.37 -7.76
C ALA A 431 -22.01 -10.38 -8.71
N LYS A 432 -22.38 -11.56 -9.25
CA LYS A 432 -23.61 -11.74 -10.04
C LYS A 432 -24.85 -11.61 -9.16
N ARG A 433 -24.87 -12.22 -7.98
CA ARG A 433 -25.96 -12.11 -7.00
C ARG A 433 -26.23 -10.64 -6.62
N LEU A 434 -25.16 -9.89 -6.37
CA LEU A 434 -25.17 -8.46 -6.06
C LEU A 434 -25.43 -7.56 -7.28
N LYS A 435 -25.48 -8.14 -8.50
CA LYS A 435 -25.65 -7.42 -9.77
C LYS A 435 -24.55 -6.40 -10.07
N TYR A 436 -23.34 -6.64 -9.56
CA TYR A 436 -22.15 -5.85 -9.88
C TYR A 436 -21.63 -6.19 -11.29
N VAL A 437 -21.76 -7.45 -11.71
CA VAL A 437 -21.35 -7.93 -13.04
C VAL A 437 -22.54 -8.50 -13.81
N TYR A 438 -22.35 -8.75 -15.11
CA TYR A 438 -23.36 -9.43 -15.93
C TYR A 438 -23.57 -10.88 -15.47
N LEU A 439 -24.79 -11.41 -15.64
CA LEU A 439 -25.09 -12.81 -15.28
C LEU A 439 -24.28 -13.81 -16.12
N ASP A 440 -23.97 -13.46 -17.37
CA ASP A 440 -23.14 -14.24 -18.29
C ASP A 440 -21.64 -13.89 -18.20
N GLN A 441 -21.22 -13.10 -17.21
CA GLN A 441 -19.82 -12.80 -16.98
C GLN A 441 -19.02 -14.08 -16.66
N ILE A 442 -17.90 -14.26 -17.36
CA ILE A 442 -16.93 -15.33 -17.10
C ILE A 442 -15.61 -14.78 -16.54
N LEU A 443 -14.80 -15.70 -16.02
CA LEU A 443 -13.40 -15.47 -15.63
C LEU A 443 -12.46 -16.35 -16.46
N PRO A 444 -11.15 -16.03 -16.47
CA PRO A 444 -10.13 -16.92 -17.02
C PRO A 444 -10.05 -18.21 -16.19
N PRO A 445 -9.46 -19.29 -16.74
CA PRO A 445 -9.26 -20.54 -16.01
C PRO A 445 -8.46 -20.35 -14.71
N GLU A 446 -8.85 -21.05 -13.64
CA GLU A 446 -8.38 -20.81 -12.25
C GLU A 446 -6.86 -20.92 -12.07
N ASP A 447 -6.20 -21.86 -12.75
CA ASP A 447 -4.76 -22.15 -12.60
C ASP A 447 -3.86 -21.33 -13.55
N THR A 448 -4.29 -20.09 -13.83
CA THR A 448 -3.59 -19.23 -14.78
C THR A 448 -3.11 -17.93 -14.14
N PRO A 449 -1.92 -17.93 -13.49
CA PRO A 449 -1.37 -16.70 -12.94
C PRO A 449 -1.05 -15.70 -14.06
N TYR A 450 -1.18 -14.41 -13.75
CA TYR A 450 -0.82 -13.35 -14.69
C TYR A 450 0.69 -13.41 -14.99
N PRO A 451 1.11 -13.52 -16.27
CA PRO A 451 2.50 -13.79 -16.59
C PRO A 451 3.31 -12.49 -16.68
N PHE A 452 3.68 -11.94 -15.52
CA PHE A 452 4.43 -10.68 -15.39
C PHE A 452 5.72 -10.62 -16.23
N LYS A 453 6.37 -11.77 -16.49
CA LYS A 453 7.59 -11.86 -17.31
C LYS A 453 7.44 -11.34 -18.75
N TYR A 454 6.21 -11.25 -19.26
CA TYR A 454 5.91 -10.74 -20.60
C TYR A 454 5.55 -9.25 -20.62
N GLU A 455 5.61 -8.55 -19.49
CA GLU A 455 5.49 -7.10 -19.47
C GLU A 455 6.80 -6.43 -19.91
N LYS A 456 6.69 -5.44 -20.81
CA LYS A 456 7.84 -4.69 -21.29
C LYS A 456 7.49 -3.26 -21.65
N THR A 457 8.32 -2.32 -21.21
CA THR A 457 8.28 -0.94 -21.70
C THR A 457 9.05 -0.83 -23.01
N VAL A 458 8.45 -0.18 -24.01
CA VAL A 458 8.99 -0.02 -25.35
C VAL A 458 8.96 1.47 -25.72
N ASP A 459 10.10 2.00 -26.14
CA ASP A 459 10.14 3.32 -26.77
C ASP A 459 9.75 3.22 -28.24
N LEU A 460 8.79 4.06 -28.63
CA LEU A 460 8.38 4.24 -30.01
C LEU A 460 8.42 5.73 -30.39
N GLY A 461 9.55 6.16 -30.95
CA GLY A 461 9.72 7.53 -31.43
C GLY A 461 9.62 8.55 -30.30
N GLY A 462 10.21 8.24 -29.14
CA GLY A 462 10.19 9.08 -27.95
C GLY A 462 8.92 8.97 -27.10
N THR A 463 7.98 8.09 -27.48
CA THR A 463 6.82 7.76 -26.63
C THR A 463 7.05 6.42 -25.94
N SER A 464 7.00 6.42 -24.61
CA SER A 464 7.09 5.22 -23.79
C SER A 464 5.74 4.48 -23.76
N LEU A 465 5.71 3.25 -24.26
CA LEU A 465 4.53 2.39 -24.32
C LEU A 465 4.74 1.15 -23.44
N LEU A 466 3.69 0.71 -22.75
CA LEU A 466 3.69 -0.54 -22.01
C LEU A 466 3.06 -1.63 -22.88
N VAL A 467 3.80 -2.70 -23.14
CA VAL A 467 3.27 -3.94 -23.71
C VAL A 467 3.10 -4.94 -22.57
N ARG A 468 1.89 -5.50 -22.42
CA ARG A 468 1.60 -6.45 -21.34
C ARG A 468 0.55 -7.49 -21.75
N PRO A 469 0.48 -8.64 -21.08
CA PRO A 469 -0.66 -9.55 -21.20
C PRO A 469 -1.99 -8.84 -20.92
N VAL A 470 -3.03 -9.22 -21.65
CA VAL A 470 -4.39 -8.70 -21.48
C VAL A 470 -4.91 -9.01 -20.07
N LYS A 471 -5.72 -8.12 -19.52
CA LYS A 471 -6.45 -8.29 -18.26
C LYS A 471 -7.94 -8.37 -18.57
N VAL A 472 -8.72 -9.06 -17.73
CA VAL A 472 -10.19 -9.14 -17.89
C VAL A 472 -10.87 -7.77 -17.92
N THR A 473 -10.25 -6.77 -17.29
CA THR A 473 -10.74 -5.38 -17.26
C THR A 473 -10.43 -4.59 -18.52
N ASP A 474 -9.72 -5.16 -19.49
CA ASP A 474 -9.44 -4.52 -20.79
C ASP A 474 -10.62 -4.65 -21.78
N GLU A 475 -11.70 -5.36 -21.43
CA GLU A 475 -12.82 -5.66 -22.33
C GLU A 475 -13.33 -4.40 -23.05
N ARG A 476 -13.61 -3.35 -22.27
CA ARG A 476 -14.12 -2.10 -22.82
C ARG A 476 -13.09 -1.39 -23.70
N SER A 477 -11.82 -1.39 -23.30
CA SER A 477 -10.75 -0.76 -24.08
C SER A 477 -10.51 -1.48 -25.41
N ILE A 478 -10.67 -2.80 -25.46
CA ILE A 478 -10.62 -3.57 -26.72
C ILE A 478 -11.84 -3.27 -27.59
N GLN A 479 -13.03 -3.12 -26.99
CA GLN A 479 -14.22 -2.67 -27.73
C GLN A 479 -14.02 -1.27 -28.33
N ASP A 480 -13.49 -0.33 -27.54
CA ASP A 480 -13.23 1.04 -28.02
C ASP A 480 -12.19 1.05 -29.15
N LEU A 481 -11.14 0.22 -29.05
CA LEU A 481 -10.20 -0.03 -30.13
C LEU A 481 -10.92 -0.56 -31.38
N PHE A 482 -11.76 -1.59 -31.24
CA PHE A 482 -12.54 -2.14 -32.34
C PHE A 482 -13.43 -1.08 -33.00
N TYR A 483 -14.15 -0.27 -32.22
CA TYR A 483 -15.06 0.75 -32.75
C TYR A 483 -14.33 1.86 -33.48
N ALA A 484 -13.10 2.19 -33.07
CA ALA A 484 -12.25 3.18 -33.75
C ALA A 484 -11.77 2.73 -35.14
N MET A 485 -11.72 1.43 -35.43
CA MET A 485 -11.26 0.92 -36.73
C MET A 485 -12.22 1.25 -37.88
N SER A 486 -11.68 1.33 -39.10
CA SER A 486 -12.48 1.47 -40.32
C SER A 486 -13.34 0.22 -40.57
N LEU A 487 -14.37 0.32 -41.42
CA LEU A 487 -15.16 -0.86 -41.82
C LEU A 487 -14.30 -1.89 -42.56
N GLU A 488 -13.33 -1.42 -43.34
CA GLU A 488 -12.36 -2.24 -44.05
C GLU A 488 -11.45 -3.01 -43.08
N ASP A 489 -10.86 -2.34 -42.08
CA ASP A 489 -10.04 -2.99 -41.05
C ASP A 489 -10.84 -4.02 -40.25
N LYS A 490 -12.11 -3.74 -39.96
CA LYS A 490 -13.03 -4.69 -39.30
C LYS A 490 -13.29 -5.90 -40.21
N PHE A 491 -13.56 -5.68 -41.48
CA PHE A 491 -13.75 -6.76 -42.44
C PHE A 491 -12.49 -7.62 -42.54
N PHE A 492 -11.30 -7.02 -42.68
CA PHE A 492 -10.04 -7.75 -42.74
C PHE A 492 -9.76 -8.54 -41.45
N ARG A 493 -10.15 -8.04 -40.28
CA ARG A 493 -9.96 -8.74 -39.00
C ARG A 493 -10.87 -9.94 -38.83
N PHE A 494 -12.10 -9.91 -39.33
CA PHE A 494 -13.10 -10.94 -39.06
C PHE A 494 -13.48 -11.76 -40.30
N LEU A 495 -13.03 -11.36 -41.50
CA LEU A 495 -13.37 -11.93 -42.81
C LEU A 495 -14.88 -11.94 -43.11
N HIS A 496 -15.64 -11.12 -42.37
CA HIS A 496 -17.04 -10.84 -42.62
C HIS A 496 -17.40 -9.49 -41.98
N SER A 497 -18.54 -8.91 -42.38
CA SER A 497 -18.98 -7.61 -41.88
C SER A 497 -19.41 -7.69 -40.41
N VAL A 498 -18.55 -7.22 -39.50
CA VAL A 498 -18.84 -7.07 -38.07
C VAL A 498 -18.92 -5.59 -37.74
N THR A 499 -20.10 -5.13 -37.27
CA THR A 499 -20.32 -3.73 -36.88
C THR A 499 -20.36 -3.53 -35.37
N VAL A 500 -20.64 -4.58 -34.61
CA VAL A 500 -20.78 -4.55 -33.16
C VAL A 500 -19.98 -5.68 -32.54
N LEU A 501 -19.22 -5.36 -31.48
CA LEU A 501 -18.51 -6.33 -30.66
C LEU A 501 -19.23 -6.44 -29.31
N HIS A 502 -20.22 -7.33 -29.21
CA HIS A 502 -21.03 -7.47 -28.00
C HIS A 502 -20.21 -8.01 -26.82
N HIS A 503 -20.69 -7.78 -25.58
CA HIS A 503 -20.06 -8.28 -24.34
C HIS A 503 -19.64 -9.74 -24.44
N LYS A 504 -20.52 -10.62 -24.90
CA LYS A 504 -20.25 -12.07 -25.06
C LYS A 504 -19.08 -12.39 -25.98
N GLN A 505 -18.84 -11.58 -27.01
CA GLN A 505 -17.69 -11.73 -27.90
C GLN A 505 -16.44 -11.07 -27.31
N ALA A 506 -16.57 -9.86 -26.78
CA ALA A 506 -15.47 -9.10 -26.19
C ALA A 506 -14.85 -9.81 -24.97
N GLN A 507 -15.68 -10.38 -24.09
CA GLN A 507 -15.19 -11.09 -22.91
C GLN A 507 -14.31 -12.30 -23.29
N ARG A 508 -14.57 -12.97 -24.41
CA ARG A 508 -13.73 -14.09 -24.89
C ARG A 508 -12.34 -13.63 -25.32
N LEU A 509 -12.19 -12.37 -25.74
CA LEU A 509 -10.90 -11.79 -26.15
C LEU A 509 -10.01 -11.41 -24.97
N VAL A 510 -10.56 -11.31 -23.76
CA VAL A 510 -9.82 -10.92 -22.54
C VAL A 510 -9.72 -12.04 -21.50
N ASN A 511 -10.54 -13.08 -21.60
CA ASN A 511 -10.47 -14.26 -20.75
C ASN A 511 -9.63 -15.33 -21.43
N VAL A 512 -8.30 -15.19 -21.31
CA VAL A 512 -7.30 -16.07 -21.92
C VAL A 512 -6.53 -16.86 -20.86
N ASP A 513 -5.94 -18.00 -21.24
CA ASP A 513 -5.16 -18.88 -20.34
C ASP A 513 -3.63 -18.69 -20.46
N TYR A 514 -3.21 -17.67 -21.20
CA TYR A 514 -1.83 -17.30 -21.51
C TYR A 514 -0.92 -18.44 -22.04
N ARG A 515 -1.49 -19.61 -22.38
CA ARG A 515 -0.79 -20.79 -22.91
C ARG A 515 -1.37 -21.20 -24.26
N LYS A 516 -2.58 -21.76 -24.26
CA LYS A 516 -3.33 -22.16 -25.46
C LYS A 516 -4.08 -21.00 -26.09
N SER A 517 -4.40 -19.97 -25.31
CA SER A 517 -4.94 -18.70 -25.79
C SER A 517 -4.20 -17.56 -25.10
N MET A 518 -3.76 -16.57 -25.86
CA MET A 518 -2.95 -15.47 -25.38
C MET A 518 -3.37 -14.17 -26.03
N ALA A 519 -3.22 -13.06 -25.29
CA ALA A 519 -3.29 -11.75 -25.88
C ALA A 519 -2.31 -10.77 -25.22
N LEU A 520 -1.69 -9.93 -26.05
CA LEU A 520 -0.86 -8.80 -25.63
C LEU A 520 -1.52 -7.49 -26.02
N VAL A 521 -1.63 -6.57 -25.07
CA VAL A 521 -2.09 -5.20 -25.31
C VAL A 521 -0.94 -4.22 -25.22
N THR A 522 -1.02 -3.14 -25.99
CA THR A 522 -0.15 -1.97 -25.86
C THR A 522 -0.94 -0.80 -25.28
N THR A 523 -0.45 -0.18 -24.21
CA THR A 523 -1.07 1.02 -23.57
C THR A 523 -0.04 2.15 -23.44
N ARG A 524 -0.49 3.37 -23.11
CA ARG A 524 0.42 4.49 -22.85
C ARG A 524 0.94 4.47 -21.40
N GLY A 525 2.24 4.24 -21.22
CA GLY A 525 2.97 4.44 -19.96
C GLY A 525 2.50 3.65 -18.73
N SER A 526 3.26 3.80 -17.64
CA SER A 526 3.05 3.18 -16.30
C SER A 526 2.32 4.10 -15.29
N GLY A 527 1.84 5.26 -15.74
CA GLY A 527 1.18 6.26 -14.88
C GLY A 527 -0.33 6.08 -14.78
N MET A 528 -0.95 6.73 -13.77
CA MET A 528 -2.38 6.68 -13.44
C MET A 528 -3.36 7.01 -14.59
N HIS A 529 -2.90 7.54 -15.72
CA HIS A 529 -3.72 8.41 -16.57
C HIS A 529 -4.21 7.80 -17.89
N ASP A 530 -3.67 6.68 -18.39
CA ASP A 530 -4.12 6.16 -19.70
C ASP A 530 -3.98 4.64 -19.87
N ASN A 531 -5.01 3.90 -19.45
CA ASN A 531 -5.13 2.46 -19.70
C ASN A 531 -5.72 2.12 -21.09
N ARG A 532 -5.84 3.10 -22.00
CA ARG A 532 -6.40 2.84 -23.33
C ARG A 532 -5.52 1.86 -24.09
N VAL A 533 -6.16 0.82 -24.60
CA VAL A 533 -5.52 -0.16 -25.49
C VAL A 533 -5.34 0.48 -26.87
N LEU A 534 -4.08 0.69 -27.25
CA LEU A 534 -3.69 1.24 -28.56
C LEU A 534 -3.57 0.16 -29.63
N ALA A 535 -3.26 -1.06 -29.23
CA ALA A 535 -3.17 -2.21 -30.11
C ALA A 535 -3.29 -3.49 -29.29
N VAL A 536 -3.80 -4.54 -29.91
CA VAL A 536 -3.87 -5.87 -29.33
C VAL A 536 -3.47 -6.92 -30.35
N ALA A 537 -2.71 -7.92 -29.91
CA ALA A 537 -2.42 -9.13 -30.67
C ALA A 537 -2.95 -10.34 -29.89
N HIS A 538 -3.57 -11.28 -30.59
CA HIS A 538 -4.10 -12.52 -30.03
C HIS A 538 -3.48 -13.71 -30.74
N TYR A 539 -3.30 -14.82 -30.01
CA TYR A 539 -3.29 -16.14 -30.63
C TYR A 539 -4.19 -17.12 -29.86
N ALA A 540 -4.69 -18.16 -30.53
CA ALA A 540 -5.36 -19.30 -29.92
C ALA A 540 -5.02 -20.60 -30.67
N VAL A 541 -5.04 -21.74 -29.97
CA VAL A 541 -4.91 -23.07 -30.61
C VAL A 541 -5.93 -23.22 -31.71
N ASP A 542 -5.47 -23.66 -32.88
CA ASP A 542 -6.33 -24.01 -34.00
C ASP A 542 -6.92 -25.41 -33.77
N ASN A 543 -8.20 -25.47 -33.38
CA ASN A 543 -8.90 -26.74 -33.13
C ASN A 543 -9.54 -27.32 -34.40
N GLU A 544 -9.52 -26.60 -35.54
CA GLU A 544 -10.05 -27.10 -36.82
C GLU A 544 -8.99 -27.91 -37.58
N ALA A 545 -7.71 -27.69 -37.27
CA ALA A 545 -6.62 -28.57 -37.68
C ALA A 545 -6.64 -29.87 -36.86
N ASP A 546 -7.46 -30.84 -37.30
CA ASP A 546 -7.62 -32.21 -36.74
C ASP A 546 -6.30 -33.04 -36.59
N SER A 547 -5.10 -32.44 -36.71
CA SER A 547 -3.83 -33.18 -36.77
C SER A 547 -2.55 -32.49 -36.28
N LEU A 548 -2.56 -31.25 -35.73
CA LEU A 548 -1.30 -30.59 -35.33
C LEU A 548 -1.41 -29.80 -34.01
N GLU A 549 -0.95 -30.40 -32.90
CA GLU A 549 -0.83 -29.74 -31.59
C GLU A 549 0.15 -28.54 -31.57
N ASP A 550 0.90 -28.32 -32.66
CA ASP A 550 1.98 -27.33 -32.77
C ASP A 550 1.60 -26.04 -33.53
N VAL A 551 0.31 -25.81 -33.83
CA VAL A 551 -0.17 -24.64 -34.61
C VAL A 551 -1.13 -23.76 -33.79
N CYS A 552 -0.94 -22.45 -33.84
CA CYS A 552 -1.91 -21.48 -33.31
C CYS A 552 -2.29 -20.40 -34.33
N GLU A 553 -3.56 -20.02 -34.37
CA GLU A 553 -4.05 -18.93 -35.20
C GLU A 553 -3.81 -17.59 -34.49
N PHE A 554 -3.36 -16.56 -35.22
CA PHE A 554 -3.13 -15.23 -34.68
C PHE A 554 -3.85 -14.10 -35.41
N SER A 555 -4.06 -13.01 -34.68
CA SER A 555 -4.70 -11.79 -35.20
C SER A 555 -4.19 -10.54 -34.50
N ILE A 556 -4.28 -9.38 -35.16
CA ILE A 556 -3.80 -8.10 -34.63
C ILE A 556 -4.80 -7.00 -34.95
N MET A 557 -5.03 -6.09 -34.00
CA MET A 557 -5.72 -4.83 -34.20
C MET A 557 -4.83 -3.69 -33.73
N VAL A 558 -4.76 -2.61 -34.51
CA VAL A 558 -3.99 -1.40 -34.17
C VAL A 558 -4.87 -0.18 -34.37
N HIS A 559 -4.91 0.70 -33.38
CA HIS A 559 -5.69 1.92 -33.43
C HIS A 559 -5.26 2.77 -34.64
N PRO A 560 -6.19 3.38 -35.41
CA PRO A 560 -5.85 4.09 -36.65
C PRO A 560 -4.74 5.15 -36.49
N GLU A 561 -4.78 5.95 -35.42
CA GLU A 561 -3.76 6.97 -35.14
C GLU A 561 -2.34 6.41 -34.92
N TRP A 562 -2.24 5.10 -34.65
CA TRP A 562 -1.03 4.37 -34.29
C TRP A 562 -0.56 3.38 -35.35
N GLN A 563 -1.32 3.24 -36.45
CA GLN A 563 -0.91 2.47 -37.61
C GLN A 563 0.34 3.08 -38.28
N ASN A 564 1.10 2.25 -38.99
CA ASN A 564 2.35 2.63 -39.68
C ASN A 564 3.46 3.21 -38.77
N ARG A 565 3.33 3.13 -37.44
CA ARG A 565 4.38 3.53 -36.48
C ARG A 565 5.24 2.36 -35.98
N GLY A 566 4.96 1.13 -36.42
CA GLY A 566 5.71 -0.07 -36.05
C GLY A 566 5.18 -0.85 -34.84
N ILE A 567 4.05 -0.45 -34.24
CA ILE A 567 3.44 -1.17 -33.10
C ILE A 567 3.04 -2.60 -33.48
N GLY A 568 2.35 -2.79 -34.61
CA GLY A 568 1.94 -4.12 -35.07
C GLY A 568 3.13 -5.07 -35.24
N TYR A 569 4.25 -4.57 -35.76
CA TYR A 569 5.49 -5.35 -35.90
C TYR A 569 6.08 -5.76 -34.56
N ARG A 570 6.13 -4.85 -33.59
CA ARG A 570 6.65 -5.17 -32.26
C ARG A 570 5.73 -6.15 -31.51
N LEU A 571 4.42 -5.96 -31.59
CA LEU A 571 3.44 -6.88 -31.00
C LEU A 571 3.50 -8.27 -31.63
N LEU A 572 3.59 -8.36 -32.97
CA LEU A 572 3.69 -9.64 -33.67
C LEU A 572 4.94 -10.41 -33.25
N ASN A 573 6.11 -9.77 -33.24
CA ASN A 573 7.33 -10.46 -32.80
C ASN A 573 7.25 -10.89 -31.34
N HIS A 574 6.70 -10.04 -30.46
CA HIS A 574 6.57 -10.40 -29.05
C HIS A 574 5.61 -11.57 -28.85
N ILE A 575 4.47 -11.58 -29.53
CA ILE A 575 3.52 -12.69 -29.41
C ILE A 575 4.05 -13.98 -30.07
N ILE A 576 4.90 -13.87 -31.10
CA ILE A 576 5.67 -15.00 -31.67
C ILE A 576 6.62 -15.60 -30.63
N ASP A 577 7.37 -14.76 -29.90
CA ASP A 577 8.28 -15.24 -28.86
C ASP A 577 7.51 -15.97 -27.75
N ILE A 578 6.33 -15.48 -27.36
CA ILE A 578 5.47 -16.14 -26.37
C ILE A 578 4.89 -17.45 -26.91
N ALA A 579 4.45 -17.48 -28.17
CA ALA A 579 3.95 -18.72 -28.78
C ALA A 579 5.04 -19.80 -28.81
N ARG A 580 6.30 -19.41 -29.10
CA ARG A 580 7.46 -20.30 -29.05
C ARG A 580 7.73 -20.80 -27.63
N ASP A 581 7.72 -19.90 -26.63
CA ASP A 581 7.88 -20.25 -25.22
C ASP A 581 6.80 -21.24 -24.74
N ASN A 582 5.61 -21.16 -25.33
CA ASN A 582 4.47 -22.05 -25.06
C ASN A 582 4.45 -23.31 -25.93
N GLY A 583 5.48 -23.54 -26.76
CA GLY A 583 5.69 -24.80 -27.50
C GLY A 583 5.12 -24.84 -28.92
N PHE A 584 4.55 -23.74 -29.44
CA PHE A 584 4.06 -23.71 -30.81
C PHE A 584 5.21 -23.66 -31.80
N ARG A 585 5.06 -24.40 -32.91
CA ARG A 585 6.01 -24.40 -34.03
C ARG A 585 5.57 -23.48 -35.15
N TYR A 586 4.26 -23.35 -35.35
CA TYR A 586 3.69 -22.58 -36.43
C TYR A 586 2.63 -21.59 -35.93
N MET A 587 2.58 -20.43 -36.57
CA MET A 587 1.50 -19.46 -36.39
C MET A 587 0.78 -19.25 -37.72
N SER A 588 -0.53 -19.48 -37.74
CA SER A 588 -1.38 -19.33 -38.93
C SER A 588 -2.24 -18.07 -38.86
N SER A 589 -2.59 -17.50 -40.01
CA SER A 589 -3.58 -16.42 -40.09
C SER A 589 -4.24 -16.44 -41.47
N SER A 590 -5.56 -16.28 -41.49
CA SER A 590 -6.34 -16.08 -42.72
C SER A 590 -6.38 -14.59 -43.06
N VAL A 591 -5.81 -14.20 -44.19
CA VAL A 591 -5.60 -12.81 -44.58
C VAL A 591 -6.27 -12.53 -45.93
N TRP A 592 -7.15 -11.53 -45.97
CA TRP A 592 -7.75 -11.06 -47.22
C TRP A 592 -6.68 -10.52 -48.19
N GLU A 593 -6.78 -10.80 -49.49
CA GLU A 593 -5.74 -10.47 -50.48
C GLU A 593 -5.41 -8.97 -50.55
N ASP A 594 -6.41 -8.10 -50.35
CA ASP A 594 -6.23 -6.64 -50.35
C ASP A 594 -5.63 -6.09 -49.05
N ASN A 595 -5.47 -6.92 -48.00
CA ASN A 595 -4.85 -6.51 -46.75
C ASN A 595 -3.32 -6.45 -46.87
N THR A 596 -2.84 -5.56 -47.75
CA THR A 596 -1.42 -5.33 -48.05
C THR A 596 -0.62 -4.97 -46.80
N HIS A 597 -1.24 -4.29 -45.82
CA HIS A 597 -0.62 -3.97 -44.53
C HIS A 597 -0.25 -5.24 -43.75
N MET A 598 -1.16 -6.20 -43.63
CA MET A 598 -0.89 -7.46 -42.92
C MET A 598 0.11 -8.34 -43.67
N LEU A 599 0.00 -8.43 -44.99
CA LEU A 599 0.96 -9.16 -45.84
C LEU A 599 2.38 -8.59 -45.70
N HIS A 600 2.52 -7.26 -45.71
CA HIS A 600 3.80 -6.59 -45.49
C HIS A 600 4.32 -6.82 -44.05
N LEU A 601 3.43 -6.76 -43.06
CA LEU A 601 3.76 -7.01 -41.66
C LEU A 601 4.34 -8.41 -41.46
N ILE A 602 3.70 -9.45 -42.00
CA ILE A 602 4.18 -10.84 -41.93
C ILE A 602 5.54 -10.96 -42.61
N LYS A 603 5.68 -10.44 -43.84
CA LYS A 603 6.95 -10.48 -44.57
C LYS A 603 8.09 -9.81 -43.80
N LYS A 604 7.81 -8.71 -43.11
CA LYS A 604 8.79 -7.96 -42.31
C LYS A 604 9.28 -8.72 -41.08
N THR A 605 8.53 -9.69 -40.57
CA THR A 605 8.99 -10.54 -39.45
C THR A 605 10.25 -11.32 -39.79
N GLY A 606 10.48 -11.61 -41.09
CA GLY A 606 11.62 -12.37 -41.54
C GLY A 606 11.53 -13.86 -41.21
N TYR A 607 10.35 -14.41 -40.89
CA TYR A 607 10.16 -15.86 -40.79
C TYR A 607 9.71 -16.46 -42.13
N ARG A 608 9.96 -17.76 -42.33
CA ARG A 608 9.48 -18.47 -43.51
C ARG A 608 7.96 -18.61 -43.42
N ALA A 609 7.25 -17.96 -44.34
CA ALA A 609 5.81 -18.07 -44.49
C ALA A 609 5.46 -18.89 -45.74
N VAL A 610 4.50 -19.80 -45.62
CA VAL A 610 3.88 -20.49 -46.76
C VAL A 610 2.44 -20.01 -46.86
N SER A 611 2.06 -19.51 -48.03
CA SER A 611 0.70 -19.09 -48.34
C SER A 611 0.04 -20.10 -49.26
N TYR A 612 -1.20 -20.47 -48.96
CA TYR A 612 -2.06 -21.25 -49.84
C TYR A 612 -3.33 -20.44 -50.10
N ASP A 613 -3.84 -20.46 -51.34
CA ASP A 613 -5.19 -19.98 -51.63
C ASP A 613 -6.17 -20.89 -50.92
N TYR A 614 -6.83 -20.35 -49.89
CA TYR A 614 -7.72 -21.14 -49.05
C TYR A 614 -9.10 -21.21 -49.71
N PHE A 615 -9.72 -20.05 -49.98
CA PHE A 615 -10.99 -19.85 -50.71
C PHE A 615 -11.18 -18.35 -51.06
N ASP A 616 -11.82 -18.01 -52.19
CA ASP A 616 -12.30 -16.67 -52.60
C ASP A 616 -11.55 -15.47 -51.97
N HIS A 617 -10.40 -15.10 -52.53
CA HIS A 617 -9.63 -13.90 -52.13
C HIS A 617 -9.02 -13.93 -50.71
N VAL A 618 -8.99 -15.10 -50.05
CA VAL A 618 -8.37 -15.29 -48.72
C VAL A 618 -7.11 -16.17 -48.82
N TYR A 619 -5.97 -15.61 -48.40
CA TYR A 619 -4.73 -16.35 -48.20
C TYR A 619 -4.67 -16.97 -46.80
N SER A 620 -4.47 -18.28 -46.72
CA SER A 620 -4.05 -18.93 -45.47
C SER A 620 -2.53 -18.88 -45.39
N ILE A 621 -2.00 -18.11 -44.44
CA ILE A 621 -0.56 -17.91 -44.26
C ILE A 621 -0.11 -18.64 -43.00
N CYS A 622 0.84 -19.55 -43.16
CA CYS A 622 1.45 -20.30 -42.05
C CYS A 622 2.92 -19.92 -41.91
N ILE A 623 3.30 -19.43 -40.72
CA ILE A 623 4.65 -18.95 -40.37
C ILE A 623 5.35 -20.02 -39.52
N ASP A 624 6.52 -20.51 -39.96
CA ASP A 624 7.39 -21.33 -39.11
C ASP A 624 8.16 -20.43 -38.14
N ILE A 625 7.67 -20.37 -36.89
CA ILE A 625 8.24 -19.48 -35.85
C ILE A 625 9.49 -20.05 -35.19
N THR A 626 9.93 -21.25 -35.59
CA THR A 626 11.18 -21.87 -35.10
C THR A 626 12.36 -21.62 -36.03
N ARG A 627 12.12 -21.14 -37.26
CA ARG A 627 13.15 -20.95 -38.30
C ARG A 627 13.06 -19.55 -38.89
N PRO A 628 14.00 -18.64 -38.57
CA PRO A 628 14.17 -17.40 -39.32
C PRO A 628 14.36 -17.71 -40.82
N ALA A 629 13.81 -16.89 -41.70
CA ALA A 629 14.11 -16.94 -43.12
C ALA A 629 15.59 -16.59 -43.31
N ALA A 630 16.30 -17.43 -44.07
CA ALA A 630 17.73 -17.31 -44.33
C ALA A 630 18.10 -16.01 -45.05
#